data_AF-A0A060BMW6-F1
#
_entry.id   AF-A0A060BMW6-F1
#
_cell.length_a   1.000
_cell.length_b   1.000
_cell.length_c   1.000
_cell.angle_alpha   90.00
_cell.angle_beta   90.00
_cell.angle_gamma   90.00
#
_symmetry.space_group_name_H-M   'P 1'
#
loop_
_entity.id
_entity.type
_entity.pdbx_description
1 polymer ?
#
loop_
_entity_poly.entity_id
_entity_poly.type
_entity_poly.pdbx_seq_one_letter_code
_entity_poly.pdbx_strand_id
1 'polypeptide(L)'
;VRAIDADPLGTIGAHTVNHFASSALPPAEALTEMVASASRLADETGSRPQFFAYPYGDKTSCGRRDFELARQAGFTAAVTTVKGVVTEADRCALFGLPRVSLNGDYQRLDYVDTLLSGVPFAARNLALRLAGRRG
;
A
#
# COMPACT_ATOMS: atom_id res chain seq x y z
N VAL A 1 9.84 -1.63 -18.13
CA VAL A 1 9.44 -2.62 -17.11
C VAL A 1 10.37 -3.82 -17.08
N ARG A 2 10.56 -4.56 -18.19
CA ARG A 2 11.48 -5.72 -18.27
C ARG A 2 12.90 -5.45 -17.76
N ALA A 3 13.47 -4.28 -18.09
CA ALA A 3 14.79 -3.90 -17.61
C ALA A 3 14.87 -3.71 -16.08
N ILE A 4 13.80 -3.22 -15.45
CA ILE A 4 13.73 -3.07 -13.98
C ILE A 4 13.50 -4.44 -13.33
N ASP A 5 12.69 -5.30 -13.95
CA ASP A 5 12.41 -6.66 -13.46
C ASP A 5 13.64 -7.57 -13.50
N ALA A 6 14.50 -7.40 -14.51
CA ALA A 6 15.76 -8.13 -14.63
C ALA A 6 16.87 -7.61 -13.68
N ASP A 7 16.67 -6.45 -13.04
CA ASP A 7 17.63 -5.87 -12.11
C ASP A 7 17.31 -6.33 -10.68
N PRO A 8 18.27 -6.91 -9.94
CA PRO A 8 18.03 -7.39 -8.57
C PRO A 8 17.67 -6.28 -7.57
N LEU A 9 17.89 -5.00 -7.90
CA LEU A 9 17.48 -3.86 -7.08
C LEU A 9 16.05 -3.39 -7.39
N GLY A 10 15.45 -3.88 -8.49
CA GLY A 10 14.09 -3.59 -8.89
C GLY A 10 13.10 -4.63 -8.37
N THR A 11 11.91 -4.18 -7.97
CA THR A 11 10.78 -5.09 -7.76
C THR A 11 9.53 -4.44 -8.34
N ILE A 12 8.81 -5.17 -9.19
CA ILE A 12 7.59 -4.70 -9.81
C ILE A 12 6.38 -5.15 -8.98
N GLY A 13 5.59 -4.18 -8.50
CA GLY A 13 4.31 -4.40 -7.81
C GLY A 13 3.12 -4.09 -8.71
N ALA A 14 1.95 -4.63 -8.38
CA ALA A 14 0.70 -4.36 -9.06
C ALA A 14 -0.04 -3.14 -8.49
N HIS A 15 -0.80 -2.43 -9.33
CA HIS A 15 -1.47 -1.19 -8.95
C HIS A 15 -2.80 -0.94 -9.69
N THR A 16 -3.61 -1.98 -9.89
CA THR A 16 -4.84 -1.98 -10.73
C THR A 16 -4.55 -1.70 -12.20
N VAL A 17 -5.58 -1.77 -13.05
CA VAL A 17 -5.48 -1.45 -14.48
C VAL A 17 -5.85 0.01 -14.72
N ASN A 18 -6.94 0.47 -14.08
CA ASN A 18 -7.57 1.76 -14.38
C ASN A 18 -7.41 2.80 -13.26
N HIS A 19 -6.68 2.49 -12.18
CA HIS A 19 -6.41 3.42 -11.07
C HIS A 19 -7.69 3.95 -10.37
N PHE A 20 -8.74 3.13 -10.32
CA PHE A 20 -9.94 3.45 -9.54
C PHE A 20 -9.71 3.19 -8.05
N ALA A 21 -10.34 4.00 -7.20
CA ALA A 21 -10.43 3.68 -5.77
C ALA A 21 -11.14 2.33 -5.61
N SER A 22 -10.49 1.35 -4.99
CA SER A 22 -11.04 -0.01 -4.86
C SER A 22 -12.37 -0.02 -4.09
N SER A 23 -12.51 0.87 -3.12
CA SER A 23 -13.75 1.06 -2.36
C SER A 23 -14.94 1.52 -3.20
N ALA A 24 -14.68 2.25 -4.29
CA ALA A 24 -15.71 2.80 -5.19
C ALA A 24 -16.26 1.75 -6.17
N LEU A 25 -15.56 0.62 -6.34
CA LEU A 25 -15.99 -0.46 -7.23
C LEU A 25 -16.82 -1.51 -6.48
N PRO A 26 -17.74 -2.20 -7.17
CA PRO A 26 -18.28 -3.47 -6.70
C PRO A 26 -17.16 -4.48 -6.43
N PRO A 27 -17.31 -5.40 -5.44
CA PRO A 27 -16.24 -6.32 -5.05
C PRO A 27 -15.66 -7.16 -6.20
N ALA A 28 -16.52 -7.64 -7.11
CA ALA A 28 -16.09 -8.44 -8.27
C ALA A 28 -15.23 -7.63 -9.26
N GLU A 29 -15.58 -6.36 -9.47
CA GLU A 29 -14.83 -5.45 -10.35
C GLU A 29 -13.50 -5.06 -9.71
N ALA A 30 -13.48 -4.75 -8.41
CA ALA A 30 -12.25 -4.49 -7.66
C ALA A 30 -11.28 -5.68 -7.71
N LEU A 31 -11.80 -6.90 -7.54
CA LEU A 31 -11.00 -8.13 -7.68
C LEU A 31 -10.48 -8.30 -9.12
N THR A 32 -11.31 -8.02 -10.11
CA THR A 32 -10.92 -8.09 -11.52
C THR A 32 -9.79 -7.11 -11.83
N GLU A 33 -9.88 -5.85 -11.37
CA GLU A 33 -8.81 -4.85 -11.49
C GLU A 33 -7.48 -5.35 -10.89
N MET A 34 -7.56 -5.93 -9.68
CA MET A 34 -6.39 -6.47 -8.98
C MET A 34 -5.76 -7.63 -9.77
N VAL A 35 -6.56 -8.64 -10.14
CA VAL A 35 -6.08 -9.83 -10.84
C VAL A 35 -5.55 -9.48 -12.23
N ALA A 36 -6.28 -8.67 -12.99
CA ALA A 36 -5.89 -8.28 -14.35
C ALA A 36 -4.58 -7.49 -14.36
N SER A 37 -4.37 -6.59 -13.40
CA SER A 37 -3.10 -5.84 -13.29
C SER A 37 -1.91 -6.76 -13.03
N ALA A 38 -2.08 -7.77 -12.17
CA ALA A 38 -1.04 -8.75 -11.87
C ALA A 38 -0.79 -9.71 -13.05
N SER A 39 -1.85 -10.16 -13.75
CA SER A 39 -1.72 -11.02 -14.92
C SER A 39 -1.02 -10.30 -16.06
N ARG A 40 -1.37 -9.03 -16.33
CA ARG A 40 -0.69 -8.23 -17.35
C ARG A 40 0.80 -8.07 -17.06
N LEU A 41 1.18 -7.90 -15.80
CA LEU A 41 2.59 -7.83 -15.41
C LEU A 41 3.27 -9.19 -15.59
N ALA A 42 2.62 -10.28 -15.19
CA ALA A 42 3.15 -11.64 -15.38
C ALA A 42 3.37 -11.99 -16.85
N ASP A 43 2.46 -11.58 -17.75
CA ASP A 43 2.62 -11.78 -19.19
C ASP A 43 3.85 -11.03 -19.75
N GLU A 44 4.20 -9.90 -19.14
CA GLU A 44 5.25 -9.00 -19.60
C GLU A 44 6.63 -9.29 -18.98
N THR A 45 6.67 -9.82 -17.76
CA THR A 45 7.91 -10.10 -17.00
C THR A 45 8.17 -11.60 -16.77
N GLY A 46 7.19 -12.46 -17.05
CA GLY A 46 7.27 -13.90 -16.78
C GLY A 46 7.04 -14.28 -15.31
N SER A 47 6.86 -13.29 -14.41
CA SER A 47 6.65 -13.52 -12.98
C SER A 47 5.47 -12.70 -12.45
N ARG A 48 4.60 -13.34 -11.66
CA ARG A 48 3.47 -12.63 -11.03
C ARG A 48 3.99 -11.72 -9.90
N PRO A 49 3.59 -10.43 -9.86
CA PRO A 49 3.97 -9.52 -8.78
C PRO A 49 3.42 -10.01 -7.42
N GLN A 50 4.26 -9.94 -6.39
CA GLN A 50 3.89 -10.38 -5.03
C GLN A 50 3.19 -9.29 -4.21
N PHE A 51 3.42 -8.02 -4.55
CA PHE A 51 2.95 -6.87 -3.77
C PHE A 51 1.94 -6.04 -4.55
N PHE A 52 1.01 -5.45 -3.83
CA PHE A 52 -0.02 -4.57 -4.38
C PHE A 52 -0.02 -3.19 -3.70
N ALA A 53 -0.28 -2.13 -4.46
CA ALA A 53 -0.56 -0.81 -3.92
C ALA A 53 -1.99 -0.40 -4.25
N TYR A 54 -2.74 0.16 -3.28
CA TYR A 54 -4.08 0.67 -3.55
C TYR A 54 -4.02 2.06 -4.21
N PRO A 55 -4.74 2.30 -5.33
CA PRO A 55 -4.92 3.65 -5.88
C PRO A 55 -5.46 4.61 -4.82
N TYR A 56 -4.83 5.79 -4.70
CA TYR A 56 -5.04 6.80 -3.64
C TYR A 56 -4.70 6.32 -2.21
N GLY A 57 -5.14 5.12 -1.83
CA GLY A 57 -4.71 4.36 -0.66
C GLY A 57 -5.09 4.95 0.70
N ASP A 58 -5.85 6.03 0.74
CA ASP A 58 -6.33 6.59 2.00
C ASP A 58 -7.52 5.76 2.52
N LYS A 59 -7.98 6.09 3.73
CA LYS A 59 -9.04 5.33 4.42
C LYS A 59 -10.40 5.33 3.72
N THR A 60 -10.62 6.25 2.77
CA THR A 60 -11.84 6.32 1.96
C THR A 60 -11.71 5.55 0.64
N SER A 61 -10.48 5.30 0.18
CA SER A 61 -10.18 4.68 -1.12
C SER A 61 -9.98 3.16 -1.05
N CYS A 62 -9.70 2.63 0.14
CA CYS A 62 -9.60 1.20 0.40
C CYS A 62 -9.87 0.88 1.87
N GLY A 63 -10.36 -0.32 2.15
CA GLY A 63 -10.56 -0.79 3.53
C GLY A 63 -10.57 -2.31 3.66
N ARG A 64 -11.12 -2.80 4.78
CA ARG A 64 -11.11 -4.23 5.15
C ARG A 64 -11.61 -5.15 4.03
N ARG A 65 -12.62 -4.73 3.28
CA ARG A 65 -13.15 -5.48 2.12
C ARG A 65 -12.07 -5.63 1.05
N ASP A 66 -11.40 -4.54 0.68
CA ASP A 66 -10.39 -4.53 -0.38
C ASP A 66 -9.07 -5.21 0.05
N PHE A 67 -8.78 -5.23 1.36
CA PHE A 67 -7.67 -5.99 1.93
C PHE A 67 -7.85 -7.49 1.73
N GLU A 68 -9.08 -7.96 1.97
CA GLU A 68 -9.45 -9.35 1.74
C GLU A 68 -9.46 -9.70 0.24
N LEU A 69 -9.90 -8.77 -0.63
CA LEU A 69 -9.81 -8.97 -2.09
C LEU A 69 -8.37 -9.06 -2.59
N ALA A 70 -7.44 -8.26 -2.06
CA ALA A 70 -6.02 -8.36 -2.43
C ALA A 70 -5.42 -9.71 -1.99
N ARG A 71 -5.81 -10.23 -0.83
CA ARG A 71 -5.45 -11.58 -0.39
C ARG A 71 -6.01 -12.64 -1.34
N GLN A 72 -7.28 -12.52 -1.73
CA GLN A 72 -7.93 -13.43 -2.69
C GLN A 72 -7.31 -13.37 -4.09
N ALA A 73 -6.83 -12.19 -4.52
CA ALA A 73 -6.09 -12.01 -5.76
C ALA A 73 -4.70 -12.68 -5.75
N GLY A 74 -4.27 -13.22 -4.60
CA GLY A 74 -3.04 -13.99 -4.46
C GLY A 74 -1.79 -13.14 -4.17
N PHE A 75 -1.95 -11.88 -3.72
CA PHE A 75 -0.81 -11.09 -3.25
C PHE A 75 -0.34 -11.54 -1.87
N THR A 76 0.93 -11.26 -1.55
CA THR A 76 1.53 -11.56 -0.24
C THR A 76 1.34 -10.41 0.75
N ALA A 77 1.38 -9.17 0.26
CA ALA A 77 1.13 -7.98 1.05
C ALA A 77 0.62 -6.84 0.16
N ALA A 78 -0.06 -5.87 0.78
CA ALA A 78 -0.56 -4.68 0.10
C ALA A 78 -0.38 -3.42 0.95
N VAL A 79 -0.06 -2.31 0.28
CA VAL A 79 0.28 -1.03 0.92
C VAL A 79 -0.75 0.07 0.64
N THR A 80 -1.02 0.86 1.68
CA THR A 80 -1.94 2.00 1.68
C THR A 80 -1.17 3.32 1.66
N THR A 81 -1.83 4.47 1.72
CA THR A 81 -1.21 5.77 2.02
C THR A 81 -1.50 6.25 3.45
N VAL A 82 -2.06 5.37 4.29
CA VAL A 82 -2.21 5.66 5.72
C VAL A 82 -0.83 5.93 6.30
N LYS A 83 -0.64 7.15 6.82
CA LYS A 83 0.65 7.63 7.30
C LYS A 83 1.13 6.83 8.52
N GLY A 84 2.26 6.16 8.40
CA GLY A 84 2.89 5.45 9.50
C GLY A 84 4.10 4.63 9.08
N VAL A 85 4.73 4.00 10.06
CA VAL A 85 5.78 2.99 9.88
C VAL A 85 5.19 1.61 10.15
N VAL A 86 5.77 0.58 9.52
CA VAL A 86 5.41 -0.82 9.81
C VAL A 86 5.90 -1.19 11.20
N THR A 87 5.03 -1.82 11.99
CA THR A 87 5.27 -2.26 13.36
C THR A 87 4.96 -3.74 13.53
N GLU A 88 5.28 -4.31 14.70
CA GLU A 88 4.92 -5.70 14.99
C GLU A 88 3.41 -5.95 14.97
N ALA A 89 2.60 -4.93 15.28
CA ALA A 89 1.14 -5.04 15.24
C ALA A 89 0.60 -5.32 13.82
N ASP A 90 1.37 -4.92 12.79
CA ASP A 90 0.99 -5.07 11.39
C ASP A 90 1.23 -6.49 10.85
N ARG A 91 1.87 -7.39 11.62
CA ARG A 91 2.08 -8.80 11.24
C ARG A 91 0.77 -9.53 10.89
N CYS A 92 -0.34 -9.13 11.51
CA CYS A 92 -1.68 -9.67 11.25
C CYS A 92 -2.48 -8.88 10.19
N ALA A 93 -1.91 -7.80 9.63
CA ALA A 93 -2.58 -6.86 8.74
C ALA A 93 -1.76 -6.55 7.48
N LEU A 94 -1.13 -7.56 6.88
CA LEU A 94 -0.21 -7.44 5.73
C LEU A 94 -0.82 -6.81 4.48
N PHE A 95 -2.14 -6.74 4.38
CA PHE A 95 -2.86 -6.17 3.23
C PHE A 95 -3.31 -4.72 3.44
N GLY A 96 -2.94 -4.11 4.57
CA GLY A 96 -3.28 -2.73 4.91
C GLY A 96 -2.08 -1.94 5.40
N LEU A 97 -0.87 -2.26 4.93
CA LEU A 97 0.36 -1.71 5.49
C LEU A 97 0.45 -0.19 5.31
N PRO A 98 0.90 0.55 6.34
CA PRO A 98 1.08 2.00 6.25
C PRO A 98 2.29 2.36 5.40
N ARG A 99 2.36 3.62 4.95
CA ARG A 99 3.54 4.17 4.29
C ARG A 99 3.97 5.51 4.89
N VAL A 100 5.26 5.77 4.81
CA VAL A 100 5.83 7.10 4.99
C VAL A 100 5.79 7.80 3.63
N SER A 101 5.04 8.89 3.54
CA SER A 101 4.97 9.68 2.30
C SER A 101 6.16 10.63 2.25
N LEU A 102 7.02 10.44 1.26
CA LEU A 102 8.02 11.42 0.87
C LEU A 102 7.41 12.26 -0.25
N ASN A 103 7.12 13.53 0.05
CA ASN A 103 6.58 14.50 -0.90
C ASN A 103 7.56 15.67 -1.04
N GLY A 104 7.22 16.66 -1.86
CA GLY A 104 8.05 17.85 -2.09
C GLY A 104 8.38 18.68 -0.84
N ASP A 105 7.70 18.46 0.29
CA ASP A 105 7.95 19.14 1.56
C ASP A 105 9.03 18.44 2.41
N TYR A 106 9.33 17.16 2.12
CA TYR A 106 10.27 16.32 2.87
C TYR A 106 11.55 16.02 2.07
N GLN A 107 12.23 17.07 1.60
CA GLN A 107 13.41 16.95 0.74
C GLN A 107 14.75 16.88 1.49
N ARG A 108 14.74 17.01 2.82
CA ARG A 108 15.96 16.92 3.63
C ARG A 108 16.05 15.56 4.33
N LEU A 109 17.26 14.98 4.34
CA LEU A 109 17.52 13.65 4.91
C LEU A 109 17.17 13.55 6.40
N ASP A 110 17.39 14.62 7.16
CA ASP A 110 17.03 14.69 8.59
C ASP A 110 15.51 14.56 8.83
N TYR A 111 14.68 15.05 7.91
CA TYR A 111 13.23 14.84 7.96
C TYR A 111 12.86 13.39 7.67
N VAL A 112 13.55 12.76 6.72
CA VAL A 112 13.35 11.34 6.42
C VAL A 112 13.71 10.47 7.62
N ASP A 113 14.88 10.69 8.23
CA ASP A 113 15.31 9.96 9.44
C ASP A 113 14.30 10.10 10.58
N THR A 114 13.81 11.33 10.79
CA THR A 114 12.81 11.61 11.81
C THR A 114 11.50 10.87 11.54
N LEU A 115 11.02 10.85 10.29
CA LEU A 115 9.82 10.10 9.91
C LEU A 115 10.00 8.59 10.07
N LEU A 116 11.15 8.06 9.65
CA LEU A 116 11.48 6.63 9.74
C LEU A 116 11.63 6.15 11.19
N SER A 117 12.01 7.04 12.13
CA SER A 117 12.06 6.71 13.55
C SER A 117 10.70 6.32 14.15
N GLY A 118 9.59 6.65 13.48
CA GLY A 118 8.24 6.40 13.99
C GLY A 118 7.76 7.39 15.06
N VAL A 119 8.65 8.18 15.66
CA VAL A 119 8.34 9.10 16.77
C VAL A 119 7.24 10.10 16.41
N PRO A 120 7.27 10.80 15.25
CA PRO A 120 6.21 11.73 14.88
C PRO A 120 4.85 11.06 14.75
N PHE A 121 4.80 9.81 14.25
CA PHE A 121 3.56 9.06 14.10
C PHE A 121 3.01 8.59 15.45
N ALA A 122 3.87 8.14 16.37
CA ALA A 122 3.49 7.77 17.72
C ALA A 122 2.91 8.96 18.50
N ALA A 123 3.58 10.13 18.44
CA ALA A 123 3.10 11.36 19.08
C ALA A 123 1.73 11.78 18.53
N ARG A 124 1.55 11.77 17.20
CA ARG A 124 0.26 12.06 16.56
C ARG A 124 -0.83 11.08 17.02
N ASN A 125 -0.55 9.78 17.04
CA ASN A 125 -1.53 8.77 17.40
C ASN A 125 -1.96 8.90 18.87
N LEU A 126 -1.03 9.26 19.78
CA LEU A 126 -1.36 9.58 21.16
C LEU A 126 -2.27 10.81 21.25
N ALA A 127 -1.94 11.90 20.55
CA ALA A 127 -2.76 13.11 20.54
C ALA A 127 -4.19 12.84 20.03
N LEU A 128 -4.34 12.03 18.97
CA LEU A 128 -5.66 11.63 18.44
C LEU A 128 -6.46 10.80 19.46
N ARG A 129 -5.81 9.85 20.15
CA ARG A 129 -6.44 9.05 21.21
C ARG A 129 -6.94 9.92 22.36
N LEU A 130 -6.13 10.89 22.81
CA LEU A 130 -6.51 11.82 23.87
C LEU A 130 -7.66 12.74 23.43
N ALA A 131 -7.72 13.11 22.14
CA ALA A 131 -8.79 13.90 21.57
C ALA A 131 -10.08 13.09 21.24
N GLY A 132 -10.15 11.80 21.62
CA GLY A 132 -11.31 10.94 21.36
C GLY A 132 -11.54 10.58 19.89
N ARG A 133 -10.59 10.90 18.99
CA ARG A 133 -10.65 10.56 17.57
C ARG A 133 -9.87 9.26 17.34
N ARG A 134 -10.55 8.18 16.97
CA ARG A 134 -9.85 6.94 16.58
C ARG A 134 -9.07 7.22 15.29
N GLY A 135 -7.74 7.08 15.40
CA GLY A 135 -6.75 7.39 14.37
C GLY A 135 -6.66 6.40 13.25
#